data_AF-A0A1S3IAX0-F1
#
_entry.id   AF-A0A1S3IAX0-F1
#
_cell.length_a   1.000
_cell.length_b   1.000
_cell.length_c   1.000
_cell.angle_alpha   90.00
_cell.angle_beta   90.00
_cell.angle_gamma   90.00
#
_symmetry.space_group_name_H-M   'P 1'
#
loop_
_entity.id
_entity.type
_entity.pdbx_description
1 polymer ?
#
loop_
_entity_poly.entity_id
_entity_poly.type
_entity_poly.pdbx_seq_one_letter_code
_entity_poly.pdbx_strand_id
1 'polypeptide(L)'
;MATVVVELPKSNEKTEFSGSSEEDKAYAKSFWQSIQLHPPIESRLVSSDIRQRLKRAPPGGQPINLAHHPEAEPPQLTSFLLTSHALERADAYHKLQQKAAFREDAIMLLQKQREDRIMKEKVSDHKGIKKPKPEPVPIDSDEEKEMELDIEATMRELDKYDKSVTVDSD
;
A
#
# COMPACT_ATOMS: atom_id res chain seq x y z
N MET A 1 8.60 13.14 14.95
CA MET A 1 8.02 11.87 14.47
C MET A 1 7.52 11.13 15.69
N ALA A 2 6.21 10.99 15.85
CA ALA A 2 5.62 10.28 16.98
C ALA A 2 5.91 8.80 16.80
N THR A 3 6.72 8.21 17.68
CA THR A 3 6.83 6.76 17.81
C THR A 3 5.51 6.28 18.41
N VAL A 4 4.64 5.73 17.58
CA VAL A 4 3.46 5.01 18.06
C VAL A 4 4.00 3.74 18.70
N VAL A 5 4.13 3.77 20.02
CA VAL A 5 4.34 2.56 20.81
C VAL A 5 3.00 1.85 20.76
N VAL A 6 2.92 0.81 19.93
CA VAL A 6 1.79 -0.10 19.93
C VAL A 6 1.89 -0.90 21.22
N GLU A 7 1.18 -0.45 22.24
CA GLU A 7 0.97 -1.24 23.45
C GLU A 7 0.06 -2.42 23.07
N LEU A 8 0.67 -3.56 22.83
CA LEU A 8 -0.06 -4.82 22.66
C LEU A 8 -0.85 -5.09 23.96
N PRO A 9 -2.16 -5.37 23.88
CA PRO A 9 -2.92 -5.74 25.06
C PRO A 9 -2.26 -6.97 25.69
N LYS A 10 -2.09 -6.94 27.01
CA LYS A 10 -1.68 -8.10 27.81
C LYS A 10 -2.82 -9.12 27.84
N SER A 11 -3.21 -9.69 26.71
CA SER A 11 -3.95 -10.94 26.72
C SER A 11 -2.98 -12.05 27.09
N ASN A 12 -3.35 -12.91 28.03
CA ASN A 12 -2.59 -14.13 28.34
C ASN A 12 -2.74 -15.21 27.25
N GLU A 13 -3.27 -14.83 26.09
CA GLU A 13 -3.43 -15.70 24.93
C GLU A 13 -2.08 -15.86 24.25
N LYS A 14 -1.54 -17.07 24.34
CA LYS A 14 -0.30 -17.46 23.67
C LYS A 14 -0.68 -18.08 22.34
N THR A 15 -0.30 -17.44 21.25
CA THR A 15 -0.35 -18.07 19.93
C THR A 15 0.78 -19.09 19.84
N GLU A 16 0.44 -20.37 19.73
CA GLU A 16 1.39 -21.47 19.54
C GLU A 16 1.32 -22.00 18.11
N PHE A 17 2.47 -22.44 17.58
CA PHE A 17 2.53 -23.16 16.31
C PHE A 17 2.02 -24.59 16.53
N SER A 18 0.74 -24.83 16.25
CA SER A 18 0.14 -26.18 16.23
C SER A 18 0.28 -26.78 14.82
N GLY A 19 0.51 -28.10 14.74
CA GLY A 19 0.59 -28.84 13.46
C GLY A 19 1.91 -28.76 12.68
N SER A 20 2.89 -27.94 13.09
CA SER A 20 4.20 -27.85 12.43
C SER A 20 5.27 -28.77 13.03
N SER A 21 6.29 -29.10 12.24
CA SER A 21 7.44 -29.90 12.69
C SER A 21 8.27 -29.15 13.74
N GLU A 22 9.05 -29.89 14.54
CA GLU A 22 9.91 -29.27 15.56
C GLU A 22 11.02 -28.40 14.92
N GLU A 23 11.45 -28.75 13.71
CA GLU A 23 12.41 -27.96 12.93
C GLU A 23 11.82 -26.60 12.54
N ASP A 24 10.59 -26.56 12.05
CA ASP A 24 9.90 -25.32 11.66
C ASP A 24 9.70 -24.39 12.86
N LYS A 25 9.38 -24.95 14.03
CA LYS A 25 9.28 -24.18 15.27
C LYS A 25 10.62 -23.58 15.67
N ALA A 26 11.73 -24.30 15.46
CA ALA A 26 13.07 -23.81 15.74
C ALA A 26 13.46 -22.66 14.79
N TYR A 27 13.15 -22.79 13.48
CA TYR A 27 13.37 -21.74 12.50
C TYR A 27 12.53 -20.50 12.77
N ALA A 28 11.25 -20.66 13.11
CA ALA A 28 10.40 -19.53 13.47
C ALA A 28 10.95 -18.79 14.70
N LYS A 29 11.41 -19.52 15.73
CA LYS A 29 12.03 -18.91 16.91
C LYS A 29 13.30 -18.11 16.56
N SER A 30 14.21 -18.67 15.77
CA SER A 30 15.43 -17.96 15.37
C SER A 30 15.14 -16.73 14.51
N PHE A 31 14.19 -16.85 13.58
CA PHE A 31 13.70 -15.77 12.74
C PHE A 31 13.16 -14.60 13.58
N TRP A 32 12.22 -14.87 14.50
CA TRP A 32 11.64 -13.83 15.34
C TRP A 32 12.65 -13.20 16.30
N GLN A 33 13.62 -13.98 16.81
CA GLN A 33 14.74 -13.44 17.59
C GLN A 33 15.63 -12.50 16.77
N SER A 34 15.86 -12.80 15.49
CA SER A 34 16.66 -11.94 14.61
C SER A 34 15.98 -10.60 14.28
N ILE A 35 14.64 -10.57 14.21
CA ILE A 35 13.87 -9.36 13.90
C ILE A 35 13.80 -8.40 15.10
N GLN A 36 13.91 -8.93 16.32
CA GLN A 36 13.90 -8.12 17.54
C GLN A 36 15.22 -7.40 17.84
N LEU A 37 16.21 -7.48 16.95
CA LEU A 37 17.44 -6.71 17.10
C LEU A 37 17.14 -5.25 16.84
N HIS A 38 16.97 -4.49 17.92
CA HIS A 38 16.98 -3.04 17.88
C HIS A 38 18.21 -2.60 17.07
N PRO A 39 18.08 -1.65 16.12
CA PRO A 39 19.21 -1.25 15.29
C PRO A 39 20.42 -0.99 16.17
N PRO A 40 21.59 -1.59 15.84
CA PRO A 40 22.81 -1.44 16.63
C PRO A 40 23.07 0.05 16.84
N ILE A 41 23.62 0.41 17.99
CA ILE A 41 23.72 1.80 18.46
C ILE A 41 24.43 2.70 17.41
N GLU A 42 25.35 2.11 16.64
CA GLU A 42 26.11 2.74 15.55
C GLU A 42 25.26 3.08 14.31
N SER A 43 24.14 2.40 14.10
CA SER A 43 23.19 2.67 12.99
C SER A 43 22.10 3.69 13.33
N ARG A 44 22.09 4.20 14.58
CA ARG A 44 21.10 5.20 15.02
C ARG A 44 21.55 6.59 14.57
N LEU A 45 20.73 7.24 13.75
CA LEU A 45 20.92 8.64 13.30
C LEU A 45 21.03 9.66 14.45
N VAL A 46 20.56 9.30 15.65
CA VAL A 46 20.55 10.17 16.82
C VAL A 46 21.02 9.34 18.02
N SER A 47 22.00 9.84 18.76
CA SER A 47 22.42 9.22 20.01
C SER A 47 21.27 9.20 21.02
N SER A 48 21.09 8.06 21.69
CA SER A 48 20.08 7.89 22.74
C SER A 48 20.43 8.69 24.00
N ASP A 49 21.70 9.07 24.17
CA ASP A 49 22.13 9.87 25.30
C ASP A 49 21.71 11.34 25.11
N ILE A 50 20.73 11.76 25.91
CA ILE A 50 20.21 13.13 25.94
C ILE A 50 21.31 14.14 26.26
N ARG A 51 22.41 13.73 26.92
CA ARG A 51 23.54 14.60 27.25
C ARG A 51 24.38 15.00 26.05
N GLN A 52 24.33 14.23 24.96
CA GLN A 52 25.00 14.58 23.69
C GLN A 52 24.17 15.55 22.84
N ARG A 53 22.90 15.80 23.20
CA ARG A 53 22.08 16.77 22.47
C ARG A 53 22.55 18.18 22.82
N LEU A 54 23.05 18.89 21.82
CA LEU A 54 23.29 20.33 21.95
C LEU A 54 22.00 21.01 22.42
N LYS A 55 22.14 21.93 23.38
CA LYS A 55 21.01 22.73 23.88
C LYS A 55 20.36 23.45 22.70
N ARG A 56 19.02 23.46 22.65
CA ARG A 56 18.27 24.20 21.64
C ARG A 56 18.74 25.65 21.63
N ALA A 57 19.15 26.15 20.47
CA ALA A 57 19.52 27.55 20.32
C ALA A 57 18.36 28.45 20.75
N PRO A 58 18.62 29.52 21.52
CA PRO A 58 17.59 30.49 21.88
C PRO A 58 16.96 31.09 20.61
N PRO A 59 15.63 31.29 20.58
CA PRO A 59 15.01 32.06 19.50
C PRO A 59 15.60 33.47 19.51
N GLY A 60 16.21 33.90 18.40
CA GLY A 60 16.69 35.27 18.19
C GLY A 60 18.19 35.52 18.36
N GLY A 61 19.03 34.49 18.57
CA GLY A 61 20.48 34.68 18.81
C GLY A 61 21.42 34.37 17.64
N GLN A 62 20.91 33.97 16.46
CA GLN A 62 21.75 33.68 15.30
C GLN A 62 22.04 35.00 14.57
N PRO A 63 23.31 35.41 14.37
CA PRO A 63 23.61 36.50 13.48
C PRO A 63 23.09 36.15 12.08
N ILE A 64 22.51 37.13 11.38
CA ILE A 64 22.15 36.96 9.97
C ILE A 64 23.42 36.46 9.27
N ASN A 65 23.29 35.37 8.51
CA ASN A 65 24.43 34.78 7.82
C ASN A 65 24.78 35.69 6.63
N LEU A 66 25.64 36.70 6.87
CA LEU A 66 26.07 37.67 5.85
C LEU A 66 26.83 37.03 4.67
N ALA A 67 27.26 35.78 4.79
CA ALA A 67 27.89 35.03 3.71
C ALA A 67 26.94 34.74 2.54
N HIS A 68 25.62 34.76 2.79
CA HIS A 68 24.60 34.58 1.77
C HIS A 68 23.92 35.92 1.48
N HIS A 69 24.67 36.87 0.92
CA HIS A 69 24.03 37.99 0.26
C HIS A 69 23.50 37.46 -1.08
N PRO A 70 22.18 37.48 -1.35
CA PRO A 70 21.71 37.22 -2.70
C PRO A 70 22.26 38.38 -3.55
N GLU A 71 23.29 38.12 -4.34
CA GLU A 71 23.63 39.03 -5.43
C GLU A 71 22.46 39.07 -6.40
N ALA A 72 22.16 40.26 -6.93
CA ALA A 72 21.11 40.39 -7.92
C ALA A 72 21.53 39.60 -9.17
N GLU A 73 20.86 38.49 -9.43
CA GLU A 73 21.12 37.63 -10.59
C GLU A 73 21.09 38.47 -11.88
N PRO A 74 22.05 38.29 -12.80
CA PRO A 74 22.09 39.08 -14.02
C PRO A 74 20.82 38.82 -14.83
N PRO A 75 20.20 39.86 -15.43
CA PRO A 75 18.92 39.75 -16.11
C PRO A 75 18.94 38.76 -17.30
N GLN A 76 20.11 38.51 -17.87
CA GLN A 76 20.32 37.51 -18.93
C GLN A 76 20.19 36.08 -18.42
N LEU A 77 20.65 35.80 -17.21
CA LEU A 77 20.51 34.47 -16.61
C LEU A 77 19.05 34.21 -16.27
N THR A 78 18.36 35.20 -15.70
CA THR A 78 16.93 35.10 -15.38
C THR A 78 16.08 34.82 -16.62
N SER A 79 16.36 35.49 -17.74
CA SER A 79 15.63 35.25 -18.99
C SER A 79 15.92 33.84 -19.55
N PHE A 80 17.18 33.40 -19.52
CA PHE A 80 17.56 32.04 -19.92
C PHE A 80 16.92 30.95 -19.06
N LEU A 81 16.89 31.13 -17.74
CA LEU A 81 16.24 30.19 -16.82
C LEU A 81 14.72 30.14 -17.05
N LEU A 82 14.10 31.28 -17.34
CA LEU A 82 12.68 31.33 -17.65
C LEU A 82 12.36 30.62 -18.97
N THR A 83 13.16 30.83 -20.02
CA THR A 83 12.94 30.17 -21.32
C THR A 83 13.18 28.68 -21.26
N SER A 84 14.28 28.23 -20.62
CA SER A 84 14.56 26.80 -20.43
C SER A 84 13.45 26.10 -19.64
N HIS A 85 12.97 26.72 -18.56
CA HIS A 85 11.84 26.19 -17.80
C HIS A 85 10.57 26.10 -18.67
N ALA A 86 10.28 27.11 -19.49
CA ALA A 86 9.11 27.10 -20.36
C ALA A 86 9.17 25.96 -21.40
N LEU A 87 10.35 25.74 -21.99
CA LEU A 87 10.58 24.64 -22.93
C LEU A 87 10.41 23.27 -22.27
N GLU A 88 10.97 23.08 -21.07
CA GLU A 88 10.83 21.81 -20.34
C GLU A 88 9.36 21.49 -20.04
N ARG A 89 8.57 22.49 -19.64
CA ARG A 89 7.13 22.31 -19.42
C ARG A 89 6.39 21.95 -20.71
N ALA A 90 6.73 22.59 -21.82
CA ALA A 90 6.11 22.31 -23.12
C ALA A 90 6.41 20.87 -23.57
N ASP A 91 7.66 20.42 -23.42
CA ASP A 91 8.06 19.05 -23.74
C ASP A 91 7.37 18.01 -22.85
N ALA A 92 7.28 18.28 -21.55
CA ALA A 92 6.58 17.42 -20.60
C ALA A 92 5.09 17.31 -20.94
N TYR A 93 4.46 18.44 -21.28
CA TYR A 93 3.07 18.49 -21.68
C TYR A 93 2.82 17.70 -22.98
N HIS A 94 3.68 17.88 -23.99
CA HIS A 94 3.58 17.16 -25.26
C HIS A 94 3.71 15.64 -25.06
N LYS A 95 4.67 15.19 -24.24
CA LYS A 95 4.81 13.77 -23.87
C LYS A 95 3.56 13.24 -23.18
N LEU A 96 2.95 14.03 -22.30
CA LEU A 96 1.72 13.64 -21.61
C LEU A 96 0.55 13.50 -22.59
N GLN A 97 0.41 14.42 -23.54
CA GLN A 97 -0.62 14.35 -24.59
C GLN A 97 -0.48 13.09 -25.45
N GLN A 98 0.76 12.73 -25.85
CA GLN A 98 0.99 11.49 -26.61
C GLN A 98 0.56 10.24 -25.83
N LYS A 99 0.89 10.18 -24.53
CA LYS A 99 0.47 9.08 -23.65
C LYS A 99 -1.06 9.03 -23.48
N ALA A 100 -1.71 10.18 -23.40
CA ALA A 100 -3.16 10.27 -23.30
C ALA A 100 -3.83 9.74 -24.57
N ALA A 101 -3.37 10.17 -25.75
CA ALA A 101 -3.87 9.68 -27.04
C ALA A 101 -3.71 8.16 -27.18
N PHE A 102 -2.54 7.63 -26.85
CA PHE A 102 -2.31 6.17 -26.86
C PHE A 102 -3.25 5.42 -25.90
N ARG A 103 -3.54 6.01 -24.73
CA ARG A 103 -4.49 5.42 -23.76
C ARG A 103 -5.92 5.42 -24.31
N GLU A 104 -6.33 6.48 -24.99
CA GLU A 104 -7.63 6.55 -25.65
C GLU A 104 -7.76 5.44 -26.70
N ASP A 105 -6.74 5.26 -27.56
CA ASP A 105 -6.69 4.18 -28.55
C ASP A 105 -6.80 2.79 -27.90
N ALA A 106 -6.07 2.56 -26.81
CA ALA A 106 -6.12 1.30 -26.07
C ALA A 106 -7.51 1.03 -25.47
N ILE A 107 -8.16 2.06 -24.93
CA ILE A 107 -9.53 1.95 -24.39
C ILE A 107 -10.52 1.63 -25.53
N MET A 108 -10.43 2.31 -26.67
CA MET A 108 -11.30 2.04 -27.82
C MET A 108 -11.14 0.59 -28.32
N LEU A 109 -9.90 0.08 -28.39
CA LEU A 109 -9.65 -1.30 -28.77
C LEU A 109 -10.31 -2.29 -27.80
N LEU A 110 -10.20 -2.06 -26.50
CA LEU A 110 -10.81 -2.92 -25.48
C LEU A 110 -12.35 -2.88 -25.54
N GLN A 111 -12.93 -1.69 -25.77
CA GLN A 111 -14.37 -1.54 -25.97
C GLN A 111 -14.84 -2.35 -27.17
N LYS A 112 -14.17 -2.24 -28.31
CA LYS A 112 -14.47 -3.04 -29.51
C LYS A 112 -14.39 -4.53 -29.24
N GLN A 113 -13.33 -5.00 -28.58
CA GLN A 113 -13.19 -6.42 -28.24
C GLN A 113 -14.29 -6.91 -27.30
N ARG A 114 -14.72 -6.06 -26.36
CA ARG A 114 -15.83 -6.36 -25.45
C ARG A 114 -17.14 -6.49 -26.21
N GLU A 115 -17.42 -5.56 -27.13
CA GLU A 115 -18.61 -5.61 -27.98
C GLU A 115 -18.61 -6.88 -28.85
N ASP A 116 -17.47 -7.21 -29.47
CA ASP A 116 -17.32 -8.43 -30.26
C ASP A 116 -17.57 -9.69 -29.43
N ARG A 117 -17.09 -9.72 -28.17
CA ARG A 117 -17.35 -10.83 -27.23
C ARG A 117 -18.84 -10.94 -26.92
N ILE A 118 -19.48 -9.84 -26.55
CA ILE A 118 -20.93 -9.80 -26.25
C ILE A 118 -21.74 -10.25 -27.49
N MET A 119 -21.35 -9.83 -28.69
CA MET A 119 -21.99 -10.26 -29.93
C MET A 119 -21.84 -11.76 -30.17
N LYS A 120 -20.65 -12.33 -29.95
CA LYS A 120 -20.42 -13.78 -30.06
C LYS A 120 -21.22 -14.56 -29.02
N GLU A 121 -21.25 -14.09 -27.77
CA GLU A 121 -22.01 -14.70 -26.68
C GLU A 121 -23.51 -14.71 -26.97
N LYS A 122 -24.08 -13.58 -27.43
CA LYS A 122 -25.49 -13.48 -27.86
C LYS A 122 -25.86 -14.51 -28.94
N VAL A 123 -24.94 -14.79 -29.87
CA VAL A 123 -25.12 -15.80 -30.92
C VAL A 123 -24.91 -17.23 -30.39
N SER A 124 -23.98 -17.44 -29.45
CA SER A 124 -23.76 -18.75 -28.84
C SER A 124 -24.87 -19.16 -27.88
N ASP A 125 -25.49 -18.22 -27.17
CA ASP A 125 -26.60 -18.53 -26.24
C ASP A 125 -27.83 -19.11 -26.95
N HIS A 126 -28.00 -18.82 -28.25
CA HIS A 126 -29.04 -19.42 -29.08
C HIS A 126 -28.69 -20.83 -29.59
N LYS A 127 -27.40 -21.19 -29.66
CA LYS A 127 -26.98 -22.55 -29.96
C LYS A 127 -26.82 -23.25 -28.63
N GLY A 128 -27.85 -23.99 -28.20
CA GLY A 128 -27.85 -24.81 -26.99
C GLY A 128 -26.77 -25.89 -26.97
N ILE A 129 -25.50 -25.48 -26.96
CA ILE A 129 -24.36 -26.31 -26.63
C ILE A 129 -24.55 -26.57 -25.15
N LYS A 130 -25.10 -27.75 -24.84
CA LYS A 130 -25.04 -28.30 -23.49
C LYS A 130 -23.57 -28.26 -23.11
N LYS A 131 -23.20 -27.38 -22.17
CA LYS A 131 -21.87 -27.45 -21.54
C LYS A 131 -21.71 -28.91 -21.09
N PRO A 132 -20.60 -29.60 -21.41
CA PRO A 132 -20.37 -30.92 -20.84
C PRO A 132 -20.52 -30.75 -19.33
N LYS A 133 -21.45 -31.52 -18.75
CA LYS A 133 -21.71 -31.49 -17.32
C LYS A 133 -20.35 -31.71 -16.66
N PRO A 134 -19.81 -30.76 -15.86
CA PRO A 134 -18.60 -31.05 -15.11
C PRO A 134 -18.91 -32.31 -14.32
N GLU A 135 -18.10 -33.36 -14.50
CA GLU A 135 -18.20 -34.52 -13.63
C GLU A 135 -18.06 -34.00 -12.20
N PRO A 136 -19.05 -34.25 -11.33
CA PRO A 136 -18.95 -33.80 -9.96
C PRO A 136 -17.71 -34.46 -9.39
N VAL A 137 -16.69 -33.66 -9.12
CA VAL A 137 -15.67 -34.03 -8.15
C VAL A 137 -16.45 -34.32 -6.87
N PRO A 138 -16.34 -35.52 -6.26
CA PRO A 138 -16.92 -35.76 -4.96
C PRO A 138 -16.29 -34.76 -3.98
N ILE A 139 -17.00 -33.66 -3.73
CA ILE A 139 -16.76 -32.80 -2.58
C ILE A 139 -17.69 -33.39 -1.53
N ASP A 140 -17.12 -33.87 -0.43
CA ASP A 140 -17.91 -34.45 0.65
C ASP A 140 -18.92 -33.39 1.13
N SER A 141 -20.20 -33.75 1.21
CA SER A 141 -21.31 -32.81 1.51
C SER A 141 -21.17 -32.09 2.86
N ASP A 142 -20.21 -32.54 3.65
CA ASP A 142 -19.90 -32.01 4.96
C ASP A 142 -18.90 -30.85 4.86
N GLU A 143 -17.97 -30.86 3.89
CA GLU A 143 -17.04 -29.75 3.63
C GLU A 143 -17.76 -28.50 3.07
N GLU A 144 -18.77 -28.67 2.22
CA GLU A 144 -19.58 -27.54 1.71
C GLU A 144 -20.38 -26.86 2.82
N LYS A 145 -20.98 -27.65 3.73
CA LYS A 145 -21.73 -27.11 4.87
C LYS A 145 -20.81 -26.43 5.88
N GLU A 146 -19.62 -26.98 6.11
CA GLU A 146 -18.63 -26.35 6.98
C GLU A 146 -18.16 -25.00 6.42
N MET A 147 -17.93 -24.91 5.10
CA MET A 147 -17.58 -23.63 4.45
C MET A 147 -18.74 -22.63 4.49
N GLU A 148 -19.99 -23.04 4.28
CA GLU A 148 -21.15 -22.14 4.40
C GLU A 148 -21.33 -21.61 5.82
N LEU A 149 -21.15 -22.46 6.84
CA LEU A 149 -21.22 -22.06 8.24
C LEU A 149 -20.11 -21.06 8.61
N ASP A 150 -18.90 -21.22 8.04
CA ASP A 150 -17.79 -20.30 8.26
C ASP A 150 -18.04 -18.92 7.63
N ILE A 151 -18.63 -18.90 6.43
CA ILE A 151 -19.03 -17.64 5.76
C ILE A 151 -20.15 -16.93 6.53
N GLU A 152 -21.14 -17.66 7.05
CA GLU A 152 -22.21 -17.04 7.85
C GLU A 152 -21.69 -16.49 9.19
N ALA A 153 -20.75 -17.19 9.83
CA ALA A 153 -20.14 -16.76 11.07
C ALA A 153 -19.33 -15.46 10.87
N THR A 154 -18.52 -15.39 9.81
CA THR A 154 -17.71 -14.21 9.47
C THR A 154 -18.58 -13.00 9.14
N MET A 155 -19.67 -13.18 8.38
CA MET A 155 -20.63 -12.09 8.09
C MET A 155 -21.29 -11.55 9.37
N ARG A 156 -21.62 -12.44 10.31
CA ARG A 156 -22.24 -12.04 11.59
C ARG A 156 -21.27 -11.31 12.51
N GLU A 157 -19.98 -11.57 12.40
CA GLU A 157 -18.94 -10.89 13.17
C GLU A 157 -18.71 -9.46 12.67
N LEU A 158 -18.69 -9.25 11.34
CA LEU A 158 -18.65 -7.92 10.72
C LEU A 158 -19.86 -7.07 11.13
N ASP A 159 -21.06 -7.64 11.11
CA ASP A 159 -22.28 -6.95 11.54
C ASP A 159 -22.26 -6.51 13.02
N LYS A 160 -21.54 -7.24 13.88
CA LYS A 160 -21.37 -6.87 15.29
C LYS A 160 -20.37 -5.74 15.45
N TYR A 161 -19.28 -5.79 14.68
CA TYR A 161 -18.26 -4.76 14.68
C TYR A 161 -18.85 -3.42 14.25
N ASP A 162 -19.59 -3.37 13.13
CA ASP A 162 -20.21 -2.14 12.64
C ASP A 162 -21.18 -1.53 13.66
N LYS A 163 -21.94 -2.37 14.38
CA LYS A 163 -22.84 -1.91 15.45
C LYS A 163 -22.08 -1.32 16.63
N SER A 164 -20.93 -1.89 17.00
CA SER A 164 -20.10 -1.34 18.08
C SER A 164 -19.45 0.00 17.70
N VAL A 165 -19.00 0.15 16.45
CA VAL A 165 -18.39 1.39 15.94
C VAL A 165 -19.37 2.56 15.94
N THR A 166 -20.66 2.29 15.69
CA THR A 166 -21.69 3.35 15.68
C THR A 166 -22.10 3.86 17.07
N VAL A 167 -21.77 3.15 18.15
CA VAL A 167 -22.15 3.54 19.53
C VAL A 167 -21.12 4.46 20.18
N ASP A 168 -19.89 4.48 19.68
CA ASP A 168 -18.78 5.28 20.23
C ASP A 168 -18.61 6.66 19.54
N SER A 169 -19.58 7.11 18.72
CA SER A 169 -19.53 8.39 17.98
C SER A 169 -20.55 9.45 18.43
N ASP A 170 -21.24 9.26 19.57
CA ASP A 170 -22.13 10.27 20.19
C ASP A 170 -21.63 10.71 21.58
#